data_AF-A0A2P8GW01-F1
#
_entry.id   AF-A0A2P8GW01-F1
#
_cell.length_a   1.000
_cell.length_b   1.000
_cell.length_c   1.000
_cell.angle_alpha   90.00
_cell.angle_beta   90.00
_cell.angle_gamma   90.00
#
_symmetry.space_group_name_H-M   'P 1'
#
loop_
_entity.id
_entity.type
_entity.pdbx_description
1 polymer ?
#
loop_
_entity_poly.entity_id
_entity_poly.type
_entity_poly.pdbx_seq_one_letter_code
_entity_poly.pdbx_strand_id
1 'polypeptide(L)'
;MQAHDVLGPAAQSLLSYVGSLPPETALPGATVQFGWVVFDVVDGPGGWVTLDAPDLRGDALTERTSDVSLPLLGLTELVGFAQRTGLTPGEVRFDHTVLAHRDALGSEDVYLERLEPTRLGDSGWYLGPNDAREQPTADDLVIRHVWQLLLELPRVFGALALPTGSLVVVKGGEILTVADASNTELWRAPAS
;
A
#
# COMPACT_ATOMS: atom_id res chain seq x y z
N MET A 1 -9.57 -13.60 16.04
CA MET A 1 -8.80 -12.34 16.03
C MET A 1 -9.81 -11.21 15.88
N GLN A 2 -9.93 -10.31 16.85
CA GLN A 2 -10.84 -9.17 16.78
C GLN A 2 -10.19 -8.02 16.00
N ALA A 3 -10.98 -7.14 15.38
CA ALA A 3 -10.45 -6.01 14.59
C ALA A 3 -9.50 -5.09 15.39
N HIS A 4 -9.73 -4.97 16.70
CA HIS A 4 -8.86 -4.28 17.65
C HIS A 4 -7.44 -4.87 17.70
N ASP A 5 -7.29 -6.20 17.61
CA ASP A 5 -5.99 -6.88 17.73
C ASP A 5 -5.08 -6.56 16.53
N VAL A 6 -5.68 -6.25 15.38
CA VAL A 6 -4.98 -5.99 14.12
C VAL A 6 -4.64 -4.52 13.96
N LEU A 7 -5.55 -3.61 14.33
CA LEU A 7 -5.38 -2.16 14.10
C LEU A 7 -4.85 -1.39 15.31
N GLY A 8 -4.93 -1.95 16.52
CA GLY A 8 -4.53 -1.28 17.76
C GLY A 8 -3.10 -0.72 17.73
N PRO A 9 -2.08 -1.52 17.35
CA PRO A 9 -0.70 -1.02 17.25
C PRO A 9 -0.56 0.14 16.27
N ALA A 10 -1.16 0.04 15.08
CA ALA A 10 -1.09 1.09 14.06
C ALA A 10 -1.80 2.38 14.51
N ALA A 11 -2.96 2.26 15.16
CA ALA A 11 -3.68 3.40 15.74
C ALA A 11 -2.85 4.08 16.83
N GLN A 12 -2.21 3.31 17.71
CA GLN A 12 -1.34 3.85 18.76
C GLN A 12 -0.13 4.58 18.16
N SER A 13 0.47 4.03 17.11
CA SER A 13 1.58 4.69 16.39
C SER A 13 1.14 6.00 15.74
N LEU A 14 -0.05 6.07 15.14
CA LEU A 14 -0.59 7.31 14.60
C LEU A 14 -0.77 8.37 15.68
N LEU A 15 -1.39 8.00 16.81
CA LEU A 15 -1.59 8.92 17.94
C LEU A 15 -0.27 9.42 18.52
N SER A 16 0.70 8.52 18.71
CA SER A 16 2.03 8.89 19.20
C SER A 16 2.78 9.79 18.21
N TYR A 17 2.66 9.53 16.91
CA TYR A 17 3.25 10.37 15.88
C TYR A 17 2.64 11.77 15.91
N VAL A 18 1.31 11.88 15.85
CA VAL A 18 0.60 13.17 15.85
C VAL A 18 0.88 13.95 17.14
N GLY A 19 0.91 13.27 18.29
CA GLY A 19 1.27 13.91 19.57
C GLY A 19 2.73 14.36 19.68
N SER A 20 3.61 13.87 18.80
CA SER A 20 5.02 14.29 18.72
C SER A 20 5.24 15.46 17.75
N LEU A 21 4.24 15.77 16.93
CA LEU A 21 4.34 16.85 15.97
C LEU A 21 4.30 18.23 16.64
N PRO A 22 4.97 19.25 16.07
CA PRO A 22 4.84 20.62 16.53
C PRO A 22 3.36 21.07 16.49
N PRO A 23 2.84 21.79 17.50
CA PRO A 23 1.43 22.16 17.58
C PRO A 23 0.89 22.84 16.32
N GLU A 24 1.70 23.66 15.65
CA GLU A 24 1.37 24.36 14.42
C GLU A 24 1.11 23.44 13.22
N THR A 25 1.61 22.20 13.24
CA THR A 25 1.41 21.20 12.19
C THR A 25 0.19 20.31 12.45
N ALA A 26 -0.41 20.40 13.64
CA ALA A 26 -1.61 19.68 14.05
C ALA A 26 -2.79 20.63 14.32
N LEU A 27 -2.84 21.75 13.60
CA LEU A 27 -3.98 22.69 13.62
C LEU A 27 -5.00 22.34 12.53
N PRO A 28 -6.30 22.61 12.74
CA PRO A 28 -7.31 22.50 11.69
C PRO A 28 -6.90 23.20 10.39
N GLY A 29 -7.05 22.51 9.27
CA GLY A 29 -6.62 22.96 7.94
C GLY A 29 -5.20 22.54 7.55
N ALA A 30 -4.42 21.95 8.46
CA ALA A 30 -3.16 21.30 8.13
C ALA A 30 -3.37 19.88 7.59
N THR A 31 -2.33 19.32 6.98
CA THR A 31 -2.28 17.92 6.56
C THR A 31 -1.11 17.22 7.22
N VAL A 32 -1.32 15.96 7.62
CA VAL A 32 -0.31 15.13 8.26
C VAL A 32 -0.15 13.83 7.47
N GLN A 33 1.06 13.59 6.93
CA GLN A 33 1.37 12.30 6.32
C GLN A 33 1.81 11.32 7.39
N PHE A 34 1.16 10.16 7.45
CA PHE A 34 1.56 9.06 8.31
C PHE A 34 1.54 7.75 7.55
N GLY A 35 2.72 7.12 7.46
CA GLY A 35 2.92 5.96 6.60
C GLY A 35 2.63 6.31 5.14
N TRP A 36 1.66 5.60 4.56
CA TRP A 36 1.33 5.65 3.13
C TRP A 36 0.16 6.59 2.81
N VAL A 37 -0.45 7.26 3.79
CA VAL A 37 -1.62 8.13 3.61
C VAL A 37 -1.38 9.54 4.16
N VAL A 38 -2.16 10.49 3.64
CA VAL A 38 -2.19 11.89 4.11
C VAL A 38 -3.53 12.15 4.78
N PHE A 39 -3.49 12.51 6.06
CA PHE A 39 -4.64 12.86 6.88
C PHE A 39 -4.87 14.38 6.86
N ASP A 40 -6.13 14.78 6.94
CA ASP A 40 -6.52 16.18 7.10
C ASP A 40 -6.80 16.39 8.58
N VAL A 41 -6.21 17.45 9.13
CA VAL A 41 -6.49 17.87 10.50
C VAL A 41 -7.73 18.75 10.47
N VAL A 42 -8.77 18.36 11.19
CA VAL A 42 -10.05 19.08 11.23
C VAL A 42 -10.50 19.38 12.65
N ASP A 43 -11.40 20.34 12.80
CA ASP A 43 -12.01 20.66 14.08
C ASP A 43 -12.81 19.46 14.61
N GLY A 44 -12.49 19.08 15.85
CA GLY A 44 -13.16 18.01 16.57
C GLY A 44 -14.05 18.52 17.71
N PRO A 45 -14.84 17.63 18.32
CA PRO A 45 -15.71 17.98 19.43
C PRO A 45 -14.90 18.41 20.65
N GLY A 46 -15.38 19.44 21.37
CA GLY A 46 -14.78 19.86 22.64
C GLY A 46 -13.42 20.57 22.51
N GLY A 47 -13.10 21.11 21.34
CA GLY A 47 -11.83 21.81 21.07
C GLY A 47 -10.66 20.86 20.81
N TRP A 48 -10.91 19.56 20.68
CA TRP A 48 -9.95 18.60 20.17
C TRP A 48 -9.83 18.71 18.65
N VAL A 49 -8.73 18.23 18.09
CA VAL A 49 -8.61 18.00 16.65
C VAL A 49 -8.93 16.54 16.32
N THR A 50 -9.50 16.31 15.15
CA THR A 50 -9.66 14.97 14.59
C THR A 50 -8.89 14.85 13.28
N LEU A 51 -8.65 13.61 12.86
CA LEU A 51 -7.97 13.30 11.61
C LEU A 51 -8.97 12.63 10.68
N ASP A 52 -9.26 13.30 9.57
CA ASP A 52 -9.99 12.67 8.48
C ASP A 52 -8.96 12.03 7.53
N ALA A 53 -9.23 10.80 7.12
CA ALA A 53 -8.45 10.06 6.14
C ALA A 53 -9.03 10.21 4.73
N PRO A 54 -8.27 9.89 3.67
CA PRO A 54 -8.86 9.73 2.35
C PRO A 54 -9.88 8.58 2.37
N ASP A 55 -11.05 8.74 1.73
CA ASP A 55 -12.04 7.68 1.64
C ASP A 55 -11.60 6.62 0.63
N LEU A 56 -10.96 5.57 1.14
CA LEU A 56 -10.43 4.48 0.31
C LEU A 56 -11.52 3.57 -0.27
N ARG A 57 -12.80 3.74 0.10
CA ARG A 57 -13.92 3.00 -0.52
C ARG A 57 -14.59 3.79 -1.65
N GLY A 58 -14.45 5.11 -1.62
CA GLY A 58 -14.95 6.04 -2.63
C GLY A 58 -13.81 6.55 -3.52
N ASP A 59 -13.80 7.85 -3.80
CA ASP A 59 -12.67 8.51 -4.48
C ASP A 59 -11.70 9.08 -3.46
N ALA A 60 -10.68 8.30 -3.09
CA ALA A 60 -9.67 8.70 -2.12
C ALA A 60 -8.88 9.97 -2.50
N LEU A 61 -8.93 10.43 -3.76
CA LEU A 61 -8.23 11.66 -4.15
C LEU A 61 -9.00 12.92 -3.76
N THR A 62 -10.31 12.82 -3.57
CA THR A 62 -11.20 13.97 -3.39
C THR A 62 -12.12 13.84 -2.18
N GLU A 63 -12.42 12.62 -1.75
CA GLU A 63 -13.32 12.32 -0.65
C GLU A 63 -12.54 11.99 0.64
N ARG A 64 -13.12 12.41 1.77
CA ARG A 64 -12.54 12.27 3.11
C ARG A 64 -13.52 11.57 4.04
N THR A 65 -12.99 10.87 5.02
CA THR A 65 -13.77 10.13 6.02
C THR A 65 -13.08 10.11 7.38
N SER A 66 -13.85 10.14 8.45
CA SER A 66 -13.33 9.94 9.82
C SER A 66 -12.98 8.47 10.11
N ASP A 67 -13.35 7.53 9.22
CA ASP A 67 -13.00 6.10 9.36
C ASP A 67 -11.56 5.84 8.91
N VAL A 68 -10.65 5.75 9.88
CA VAL A 68 -9.22 5.48 9.62
C VAL A 68 -8.88 3.98 9.45
N SER A 69 -9.88 3.08 9.45
CA SER A 69 -9.63 1.63 9.50
C SER A 69 -8.83 1.11 8.30
N LEU A 70 -9.19 1.51 7.07
CA LEU A 70 -8.50 1.07 5.86
C LEU A 70 -7.08 1.64 5.73
N PRO A 71 -6.84 2.94 5.98
CA PRO A 71 -5.48 3.47 6.10
C PRO A 71 -4.60 2.68 7.07
N LEU A 72 -5.11 2.36 8.26
CA LEU A 72 -4.36 1.61 9.26
C LEU A 72 -4.16 0.15 8.86
N LEU A 73 -5.16 -0.49 8.25
CA LEU A 73 -5.03 -1.84 7.70
C LEU A 73 -3.92 -1.89 6.64
N GLY A 74 -3.94 -0.97 5.68
CA GLY A 74 -2.90 -0.89 4.64
C GLY A 74 -1.51 -0.69 5.24
N LEU A 75 -1.38 0.15 6.28
CA LEU A 75 -0.12 0.32 6.98
C LEU A 75 0.36 -0.98 7.64
N THR A 76 -0.54 -1.70 8.31
CA THR A 76 -0.24 -3.00 8.95
C THR A 76 0.23 -4.02 7.92
N GLU A 77 -0.41 -4.10 6.75
CA GLU A 77 0.00 -5.03 5.68
C GLU A 77 1.38 -4.68 5.10
N LEU A 78 1.62 -3.40 4.79
CA LEU A 78 2.90 -2.91 4.24
C LEU A 78 4.06 -3.16 5.22
N VAL A 79 3.90 -2.72 6.48
CA VAL A 79 4.92 -2.89 7.51
C VAL A 79 5.12 -4.36 7.83
N GLY A 80 4.03 -5.10 7.98
CA GLY A 80 4.06 -6.52 8.33
C GLY A 80 4.78 -7.34 7.27
N PHE A 81 4.54 -7.10 5.98
CA PHE A 81 5.25 -7.83 4.92
C PHE A 81 6.72 -7.43 4.81
N ALA A 82 7.04 -6.14 4.89
CA ALA A 82 8.44 -5.70 4.88
C ALA A 82 9.23 -6.33 6.03
N GLN A 83 8.68 -6.37 7.24
CA GLN A 83 9.28 -7.06 8.39
C GLN A 83 9.48 -8.56 8.16
N ARG A 84 8.51 -9.25 7.54
CA ARG A 84 8.64 -10.68 7.20
C ARG A 84 9.79 -10.97 6.24
N THR A 85 10.03 -10.06 5.29
CA THR A 85 11.12 -10.20 4.32
C THR A 85 12.47 -9.74 4.84
N GLY A 86 12.50 -8.86 5.86
CA GLY A 86 13.73 -8.23 6.35
C GLY A 86 14.33 -7.21 5.38
N LEU A 87 13.63 -6.89 4.28
CA LEU A 87 14.08 -5.93 3.28
C LEU A 87 13.78 -4.50 3.74
N THR A 88 14.66 -3.56 3.38
CA THR A 88 14.42 -2.13 3.60
C THR A 88 13.22 -1.68 2.77
N PRO A 89 12.15 -1.16 3.39
CA PRO A 89 10.97 -0.73 2.65
C PRO A 89 11.28 0.40 1.66
N GLY A 90 10.68 0.36 0.48
CA GLY A 90 10.64 1.49 -0.44
C GLY A 90 9.41 2.37 -0.20
N GLU A 91 9.46 3.61 -0.67
CA GLU A 91 8.35 4.55 -0.51
C GLU A 91 7.11 4.11 -1.29
N VAL A 92 5.94 4.17 -0.67
CA VAL A 92 4.65 3.95 -1.32
C VAL A 92 3.62 4.87 -0.68
N ARG A 93 2.81 5.54 -1.51
CA ARG A 93 1.75 6.45 -1.08
C ARG A 93 0.45 6.07 -1.77
N PHE A 94 -0.68 6.30 -1.09
CA PHE A 94 -1.99 5.83 -1.51
C PHE A 94 -2.39 6.29 -2.91
N ASP A 95 -2.00 7.51 -3.28
CA ASP A 95 -2.29 8.15 -4.56
C ASP A 95 -1.24 7.86 -5.65
N HIS A 96 -0.17 7.11 -5.34
CA HIS A 96 0.72 6.60 -6.37
C HIS A 96 -0.02 5.62 -7.28
N THR A 97 0.47 5.47 -8.51
CA THR A 97 -0.11 4.60 -9.53
C THR A 97 0.68 3.33 -9.72
N VAL A 98 -0.03 2.23 -9.95
CA VAL A 98 0.46 0.91 -10.35
C VAL A 98 -0.03 0.65 -11.77
N LEU A 99 0.87 0.17 -12.63
CA LEU A 99 0.51 -0.32 -13.95
C LEU A 99 0.14 -1.80 -13.83
N ALA A 100 -1.04 -2.19 -14.32
CA ALA A 100 -1.49 -3.57 -14.21
C ALA A 100 -1.97 -4.08 -15.56
N HIS A 101 -1.70 -5.35 -15.84
CA HIS A 101 -2.43 -6.09 -16.87
C HIS A 101 -3.87 -6.29 -16.41
N ARG A 102 -4.86 -6.07 -17.29
CA ARG A 102 -6.29 -6.23 -16.95
C ARG A 102 -6.59 -7.60 -16.37
N ASP A 103 -6.07 -8.65 -17.01
CA ASP A 103 -6.30 -10.03 -16.59
C ASP A 103 -5.57 -10.41 -15.28
N ALA A 104 -4.61 -9.61 -14.82
CA ALA A 104 -3.96 -9.85 -13.53
C ALA A 104 -4.83 -9.35 -12.36
N LEU A 105 -5.75 -8.41 -12.60
CA LEU A 105 -6.68 -7.95 -11.57
C LEU A 105 -7.70 -9.04 -11.26
N GLY A 106 -7.65 -9.58 -10.05
CA GLY A 106 -8.50 -10.68 -9.60
C GLY A 106 -7.99 -12.09 -9.95
N SER A 107 -6.81 -12.22 -10.57
CA SER A 107 -6.14 -13.51 -10.76
C SER A 107 -5.44 -13.96 -9.47
N GLU A 108 -5.44 -15.28 -9.23
CA GLU A 108 -4.70 -15.90 -8.13
C GLU A 108 -3.21 -16.13 -8.48
N ASP A 109 -2.87 -16.13 -9.77
CA ASP A 109 -1.52 -16.38 -10.28
C ASP A 109 -1.02 -15.14 -11.02
N VAL A 110 -0.22 -14.33 -10.32
CA VAL A 110 0.31 -13.06 -10.82
C VAL A 110 1.77 -12.88 -10.40
N TYR A 111 2.48 -11.99 -11.07
CA TYR A 111 3.73 -11.45 -10.57
C TYR A 111 3.64 -9.93 -10.41
N LEU A 112 4.42 -9.41 -9.48
CA LEU A 112 4.66 -7.98 -9.33
C LEU A 112 6.13 -7.70 -9.56
N GLU A 113 6.44 -6.64 -10.28
CA GLU A 113 7.81 -6.16 -10.47
C GLU A 113 7.87 -4.69 -10.11
N ARG A 114 8.87 -4.29 -9.33
CA ARG A 114 9.11 -2.89 -9.01
C ARG A 114 10.28 -2.35 -9.79
N LEU A 115 9.99 -1.49 -10.76
CA LEU A 115 10.96 -0.76 -11.56
C LEU A 115 11.22 0.63 -10.97
N GLU A 116 12.24 1.31 -11.48
CA GLU A 116 12.50 2.70 -11.12
C GLU A 116 11.32 3.57 -11.58
N PRO A 117 10.67 4.35 -10.68
CA PRO A 117 9.58 5.23 -11.05
C PRO A 117 9.99 6.22 -12.13
N THR A 118 9.16 6.38 -13.16
CA THR A 118 9.49 7.22 -14.31
C THR A 118 9.02 8.67 -14.16
N ARG A 119 8.10 8.93 -13.22
CA ARG A 119 7.49 10.25 -12.98
C ARG A 119 6.96 10.36 -11.55
N LEU A 120 6.67 11.60 -11.14
CA LEU A 120 5.99 11.84 -9.87
C LEU A 120 4.63 11.11 -9.83
N GLY A 121 4.36 10.45 -8.70
CA GLY A 121 3.15 9.65 -8.51
C GLY A 121 3.17 8.29 -9.20
N ASP A 122 4.24 7.91 -9.91
CA ASP A 122 4.47 6.53 -10.34
C ASP A 122 5.04 5.74 -9.15
N SER A 123 4.45 4.59 -8.81
CA SER A 123 4.98 3.74 -7.74
C SER A 123 6.17 2.89 -8.19
N GLY A 124 6.36 2.74 -9.51
CA GLY A 124 7.28 1.79 -10.12
C GLY A 124 6.73 0.37 -10.21
N TRP A 125 5.57 0.08 -9.62
CA TRP A 125 4.99 -1.25 -9.66
C TRP A 125 4.30 -1.56 -10.98
N TYR A 126 4.63 -2.74 -11.49
CA TYR A 126 3.89 -3.45 -12.52
C TYR A 126 3.27 -4.72 -11.95
N LEU A 127 2.03 -5.04 -12.32
CA LEU A 127 1.32 -6.27 -12.01
C LEU A 127 0.96 -7.00 -13.31
N GLY A 128 1.41 -8.25 -13.47
CA GLY A 128 1.15 -9.04 -14.68
C GLY A 128 0.80 -10.50 -14.38
N PRO A 129 0.28 -11.23 -15.38
CA PRO A 129 0.04 -12.67 -15.25
C PRO A 129 1.37 -13.43 -15.23
N ASN A 130 1.47 -14.48 -14.41
CA ASN A 130 2.69 -15.30 -14.30
C ASN A 130 3.07 -16.05 -15.58
N ASP A 131 2.10 -16.29 -16.46
CA ASP A 131 2.24 -17.12 -17.66
C ASP A 131 2.20 -16.31 -18.97
N ALA A 132 2.36 -14.98 -18.90
CA ALA A 132 2.41 -14.13 -20.08
C ALA A 132 3.50 -14.59 -21.05
N ARG A 133 3.07 -15.10 -22.22
CA ARG A 133 3.96 -15.54 -23.30
C ARG A 133 4.31 -14.41 -24.27
N GLU A 134 3.59 -13.30 -24.18
CA GLU A 134 3.71 -12.14 -25.06
C GLU A 134 3.82 -10.87 -24.22
N GLN A 135 4.50 -9.86 -24.76
CA GLN A 135 4.56 -8.55 -24.12
C GLN A 135 3.17 -7.89 -24.18
N PRO A 136 2.70 -7.28 -23.09
CA PRO A 136 1.40 -6.62 -23.08
C PRO A 136 1.37 -5.46 -24.06
N THR A 137 0.25 -5.30 -24.74
CA THR A 137 -0.06 -4.10 -25.52
C THR A 137 -0.65 -3.02 -24.61
N ALA A 138 -0.74 -1.78 -25.09
CA ALA A 138 -1.35 -0.69 -24.32
C ALA A 138 -2.82 -0.96 -23.95
N ASP A 139 -3.55 -1.70 -24.77
CA ASP A 139 -4.96 -2.04 -24.54
C ASP A 139 -5.12 -3.04 -23.39
N ASP A 140 -4.11 -3.89 -23.17
CA ASP A 140 -4.07 -4.88 -22.09
C ASP A 140 -3.79 -4.24 -20.73
N LEU A 141 -3.32 -2.98 -20.72
CA LEU A 141 -2.87 -2.30 -19.52
C LEU A 141 -3.93 -1.36 -18.95
N VAL A 142 -3.95 -1.28 -17.62
CA VAL A 142 -4.75 -0.34 -16.84
C VAL A 142 -3.89 0.29 -15.76
N ILE A 143 -4.24 1.52 -15.39
CA ILE A 143 -3.67 2.19 -14.24
C ILE A 143 -4.61 1.99 -13.06
N ARG A 144 -4.02 1.69 -11.90
CA ARG A 144 -4.68 1.68 -10.59
C ARG A 144 -3.94 2.59 -9.64
N HIS A 145 -4.64 3.25 -8.74
CA HIS A 145 -3.99 3.83 -7.57
C HIS A 145 -3.63 2.73 -6.57
N VAL A 146 -2.58 2.94 -5.79
CA VAL A 146 -2.14 2.00 -4.75
C VAL A 146 -3.31 1.66 -3.82
N TRP A 147 -4.11 2.65 -3.40
CA TRP A 147 -5.24 2.38 -2.51
C TRP A 147 -6.29 1.43 -3.12
N GLN A 148 -6.45 1.41 -4.44
CA GLN A 148 -7.38 0.49 -5.10
C GLN A 148 -6.90 -0.95 -4.98
N LEU A 149 -5.58 -1.19 -5.03
CA LEU A 149 -5.04 -2.53 -4.85
C LEU A 149 -5.23 -3.09 -3.44
N LEU A 150 -5.33 -2.24 -2.41
CA LEU A 150 -5.71 -2.70 -1.07
C LEU A 150 -7.10 -3.37 -1.07
N LEU A 151 -8.01 -2.89 -1.92
CA LEU A 151 -9.37 -3.42 -2.03
C LEU A 151 -9.47 -4.57 -3.04
N GLU A 152 -8.84 -4.43 -4.20
CA GLU A 152 -8.92 -5.38 -5.31
C GLU A 152 -8.05 -6.63 -5.05
N LEU A 153 -6.89 -6.45 -4.42
CA LEU A 153 -5.87 -7.49 -4.24
C LEU A 153 -5.22 -7.42 -2.83
N PRO A 154 -6.01 -7.49 -1.74
CA PRO A 154 -5.51 -7.31 -0.36
C PRO A 154 -4.39 -8.27 0.02
N ARG A 155 -4.42 -9.52 -0.49
CA ARG A 155 -3.45 -10.58 -0.16
C ARG A 155 -2.02 -10.25 -0.58
N VAL A 156 -1.87 -9.42 -1.61
CA VAL A 156 -0.55 -9.05 -2.17
C VAL A 156 -0.19 -7.60 -1.86
N PHE A 157 -1.09 -6.84 -1.24
CA PHE A 157 -0.90 -5.41 -0.98
C PHE A 157 0.38 -5.12 -0.17
N GLY A 158 0.69 -5.95 0.82
CA GLY A 158 1.92 -5.80 1.62
C GLY A 158 3.20 -5.83 0.77
N ALA A 159 3.19 -6.50 -0.38
CA ALA A 159 4.33 -6.54 -1.30
C ALA A 159 4.70 -5.16 -1.85
N LEU A 160 3.76 -4.21 -1.89
CA LEU A 160 4.03 -2.87 -2.41
C LEU A 160 5.04 -2.07 -1.57
N ALA A 161 5.32 -2.52 -0.35
CA ALA A 161 6.36 -1.96 0.52
C ALA A 161 7.79 -2.32 0.07
N LEU A 162 7.96 -3.31 -0.81
CA LEU A 162 9.29 -3.77 -1.22
C LEU A 162 10.04 -2.72 -2.04
N PRO A 163 11.38 -2.67 -1.97
CA PRO A 163 12.19 -1.67 -2.67
C PRO A 163 12.22 -1.90 -4.18
N THR A 164 12.65 -0.88 -4.93
CA THR A 164 12.91 -0.99 -6.37
C THR A 164 13.86 -2.16 -6.66
N GLY A 165 13.60 -2.86 -7.78
CA GLY A 165 14.32 -4.07 -8.20
C GLY A 165 13.74 -5.36 -7.63
N SER A 166 12.64 -5.29 -6.88
CA SER A 166 11.95 -6.47 -6.34
C SER A 166 11.05 -7.11 -7.38
N LEU A 167 11.13 -8.43 -7.49
CA LEU A 167 10.21 -9.29 -8.23
C LEU A 167 9.46 -10.18 -7.24
N VAL A 168 8.14 -10.25 -7.34
CA VAL A 168 7.26 -10.98 -6.42
C VAL A 168 6.44 -11.95 -7.23
N VAL A 169 6.48 -13.23 -6.87
CA VAL A 169 5.66 -14.27 -7.52
C VAL A 169 4.53 -14.65 -6.58
N VAL A 170 3.31 -14.57 -7.07
CA VAL A 170 2.08 -14.92 -6.36
C VAL A 170 1.49 -16.15 -7.04
N LYS A 171 1.15 -17.17 -6.26
CA LYS A 171 0.56 -18.41 -6.77
C LYS A 171 -0.56 -18.88 -5.86
N GLY A 172 -1.71 -19.21 -6.43
CA GLY A 172 -2.90 -19.59 -5.66
C GLY A 172 -3.36 -18.50 -4.69
N GLY A 173 -3.15 -17.23 -5.05
CA GLY A 173 -3.54 -16.05 -4.28
C GLY A 173 -2.58 -15.68 -3.16
N GLU A 174 -1.48 -16.40 -2.98
CA GLU A 174 -0.50 -16.19 -1.91
C GLU A 174 0.88 -15.85 -2.48
N ILE A 175 1.60 -14.95 -1.80
CA ILE A 175 2.97 -14.61 -2.20
C ILE A 175 3.88 -15.81 -1.93
N LEU A 176 4.45 -16.38 -2.99
CA LEU A 176 5.33 -17.55 -2.91
C LEU A 176 6.78 -17.16 -2.62
N THR A 177 7.29 -16.17 -3.36
CA THR A 177 8.71 -15.78 -3.29
C THR A 177 8.91 -14.32 -3.71
N VAL A 178 9.98 -13.74 -3.20
CA VAL A 178 10.53 -12.44 -3.61
C VAL A 178 11.96 -12.68 -4.12
N ALA A 179 12.30 -12.08 -5.25
CA ALA A 179 13.61 -12.11 -5.86
C ALA A 179 14.08 -10.70 -6.23
N ASP A 180 15.37 -10.54 -6.51
CA ASP A 180 15.92 -9.33 -7.12
C ASP A 180 15.83 -9.36 -8.66
N ALA A 181 16.24 -8.27 -9.31
CA ALA A 181 16.29 -8.14 -10.76
C ALA A 181 17.21 -9.15 -11.47
N SER A 182 18.10 -9.85 -10.74
CA SER A 182 18.94 -10.93 -11.25
C SER A 182 18.31 -12.31 -11.04
N ASN A 183 17.05 -12.38 -10.59
CA ASN A 183 16.34 -13.58 -10.16
C ASN A 183 16.99 -14.30 -8.97
N THR A 184 17.77 -13.59 -8.15
CA THR A 184 18.26 -14.14 -6.88
C THR A 184 17.15 -14.08 -5.86
N GLU A 185 16.80 -15.22 -5.26
CA GLU A 185 15.78 -15.27 -4.21
C GLU A 185 16.23 -14.48 -2.98
N LEU A 186 15.41 -13.51 -2.57
CA LEU A 186 15.61 -12.68 -1.37
C LEU A 186 14.79 -13.20 -0.20
N TRP A 187 13.63 -13.79 -0.48
CA TRP A 187 12.71 -14.32 0.52
C TRP A 187 11.77 -15.35 -0.10
N ARG A 188 11.38 -16.36 0.69
CA ARG A 188 10.40 -17.37 0.31
C ARG A 188 9.41 -17.60 1.43
N ALA A 189 8.14 -17.79 1.07
CA ALA A 189 7.11 -18.16 2.04
C ALA A 189 7.44 -19.51 2.69
N PRO A 190 7.26 -19.65 4.02
CA PRO A 190 7.47 -20.93 4.68
C PRO A 190 6.52 -21.99 4.10
N ALA A 191 7.03 -23.22 3.93
CA ALA A 191 6.20 -24.34 3.52
C ALA A 191 5.09 -24.57 4.56
N SER A 192 3.84 -24.70 4.09
CA SER A 192 2.67 -25.01 4.91
C SER A 192 2.71 -26.44 5.45
#